data_AF-A0A7S2H6M5-F1
#
_entry.id   AF-A0A7S2H6M5-F1
#
_cell.length_a   1.000
_cell.length_b   1.000
_cell.length_c   1.000
_cell.angle_alpha   90.00
_cell.angle_beta   90.00
_cell.angle_gamma   90.00
#
_symmetry.space_group_name_H-M   'P 1'
#
loop_
_entity.id
_entity.type
_entity.pdbx_description
1 polymer ?
#
loop_
_entity_poly.entity_id
_entity_poly.type
_entity_poly.pdbx_seq_one_letter_code
_entity_poly.pdbx_strand_id
1 'polypeptide(L)'
;MTLPNAEVNKAQAAYAGLPVADDEEKSINDFPSPPIIARAGTVKKEVGSSANSKPSCLKWLLISAVVALSWGALASLFKFSSKWCWSPTKLPAGGRDWVLNLDDGTISSKHAPDLVLGVGKAPMVLVNHGDEQQFVFDSLEALKKGEMAPLMLLHGDGKTAEEAVGVGIEHPTFYTSVGDQKYAVLGTIETSNVGDVAVVRYEDDRYVSLVNEDMVLDIAFWKYEEGNEVNFVGGADGKTPTKVGGGGRDFVLNLGDGTIASKVDPTLVLGRGSPPLVLVKRGDPNQLVFSDLDELAKGKTIAATATSPSGFVIGKKYDEERTSEHWRYIESSLSKEPEAAIQIYFEDDNYIMLSNADLVFDVSYWKLYEGNTVNFVGGTC
;
A
#
# COMPACT_ATOMS: atom_id res chain seq x y z
N MET A 1 6.74 -8.57 -38.86
CA MET A 1 5.94 -9.77 -39.18
C MET A 1 4.67 -9.65 -38.38
N THR A 2 3.54 -9.38 -39.05
CA THR A 2 2.23 -9.23 -38.41
C THR A 2 1.71 -10.60 -37.97
N LEU A 3 1.42 -10.77 -36.69
CA LEU A 3 0.71 -11.95 -36.20
C LEU A 3 -0.72 -11.95 -36.75
N PRO A 4 -1.28 -13.11 -37.14
CA PRO A 4 -2.59 -13.18 -37.77
C PRO A 4 -3.73 -12.90 -36.78
N ASN A 5 -4.67 -12.04 -37.19
CA ASN A 5 -5.93 -11.62 -36.53
C ASN A 5 -6.82 -12.73 -35.94
N ALA A 6 -6.47 -14.01 -36.09
CA ALA A 6 -7.27 -15.14 -35.63
C ALA A 6 -7.10 -15.47 -34.14
N GLU A 7 -5.97 -15.11 -33.51
CA GLU A 7 -5.74 -15.40 -32.08
C GLU A 7 -6.36 -14.37 -31.14
N VAL A 8 -6.43 -13.09 -31.55
CA VAL A 8 -7.11 -12.02 -30.79
C VAL A 8 -8.62 -12.30 -30.65
N ASN A 9 -9.24 -12.86 -31.69
CA ASN A 9 -10.67 -13.21 -31.68
C ASN A 9 -10.99 -14.44 -30.81
N LYS A 10 -10.01 -15.31 -30.51
CA LYS A 10 -10.20 -16.45 -29.59
C LYS A 10 -10.19 -16.00 -28.13
N ALA A 11 -9.41 -14.98 -27.78
CA ALA A 11 -9.43 -14.39 -26.44
C ALA A 11 -10.79 -13.71 -26.14
N GLN A 12 -11.41 -13.08 -27.14
CA GLN A 12 -12.75 -12.46 -27.00
C GLN A 12 -13.90 -13.47 -26.80
N ALA A 13 -13.81 -14.68 -27.37
CA ALA A 13 -14.88 -15.67 -27.27
C ALA A 13 -14.88 -16.44 -25.93
N ALA A 14 -13.74 -16.52 -25.24
CA ALA A 14 -13.63 -17.23 -23.96
C ALA A 14 -14.24 -16.44 -22.78
N TYR A 15 -14.35 -15.11 -22.88
CA TYR A 15 -14.87 -14.25 -21.81
C TYR A 15 -16.39 -14.13 -21.80
N ALA A 16 -17.06 -14.40 -22.93
CA ALA A 16 -18.51 -14.23 -23.10
C ALA A 16 -19.35 -15.41 -22.61
N GLY A 17 -18.74 -16.46 -22.02
CA GLY A 17 -19.39 -17.75 -21.80
C GLY A 17 -19.26 -18.38 -20.40
N LEU A 18 -18.72 -17.68 -19.40
CA LEU A 18 -18.66 -18.22 -18.04
C LEU A 18 -19.99 -17.94 -17.29
N PRO A 19 -20.57 -18.94 -16.61
CA PRO A 19 -21.74 -18.73 -15.78
C PRO A 19 -21.38 -17.82 -14.60
N VAL A 20 -22.27 -16.86 -14.33
CA VAL A 20 -22.25 -16.04 -13.12
C VAL A 20 -22.37 -17.00 -11.93
N ALA A 21 -21.33 -17.07 -11.10
CA ALA A 21 -21.40 -17.77 -9.83
C ALA A 21 -22.29 -16.94 -8.89
N ASP A 22 -23.43 -17.49 -8.50
CA ASP A 22 -24.23 -17.01 -7.38
C ASP A 22 -23.48 -17.31 -6.08
N ASP A 23 -22.50 -16.46 -5.74
CA ASP A 23 -21.90 -16.47 -4.41
C ASP A 23 -22.67 -15.48 -3.53
N GLU A 24 -23.38 -16.04 -2.55
CA GLU A 24 -24.08 -15.30 -1.50
C GLU A 24 -23.18 -14.21 -0.89
N GLU A 25 -23.59 -12.97 -1.10
CA GLU A 25 -23.03 -11.77 -0.51
C GLU A 25 -23.15 -11.82 1.02
N LYS A 26 -22.14 -12.36 1.71
CA LYS A 26 -22.00 -12.17 3.15
C LYS A 26 -21.59 -10.72 3.40
N SER A 27 -22.53 -9.94 3.92
CA SER A 27 -22.34 -8.52 4.20
C SER A 27 -21.16 -8.29 5.16
N ILE A 28 -20.41 -7.22 4.90
CA ILE A 28 -19.23 -6.74 5.64
C ILE A 28 -19.55 -6.32 7.11
N ASN A 29 -20.80 -6.48 7.57
CA ASN A 29 -21.22 -6.11 8.93
C ASN A 29 -21.11 -7.22 9.99
N ASP A 30 -20.61 -8.41 9.65
CA ASP A 30 -20.61 -9.58 10.56
C ASP A 30 -19.33 -9.80 11.39
N PHE A 31 -18.40 -8.84 11.41
CA PHE A 31 -17.26 -8.90 12.33
C PHE A 31 -17.55 -8.13 13.62
N PRO A 32 -17.35 -8.73 14.81
CA PRO A 32 -17.68 -8.07 16.07
C PRO A 32 -16.80 -6.83 16.25
N SER A 33 -17.46 -5.68 16.41
CA SER A 33 -16.81 -4.46 16.90
C SER A 33 -16.11 -4.76 18.24
N PRO A 34 -14.94 -4.15 18.52
CA PRO A 34 -14.29 -4.30 19.82
C PRO A 34 -15.24 -3.86 20.95
N PRO A 35 -15.18 -4.52 22.12
CA PRO A 35 -16.15 -4.31 23.19
C PRO A 35 -16.11 -2.88 23.71
N ILE A 36 -17.25 -2.19 23.60
CA ILE A 36 -17.51 -0.93 24.29
C ILE A 36 -17.63 -1.26 25.78
N ILE A 37 -16.60 -0.96 26.56
CA ILE A 37 -16.68 -1.03 28.02
C ILE A 37 -17.61 0.10 28.50
N ALA A 38 -18.81 -0.29 28.94
CA ALA A 38 -19.79 0.59 29.54
C ALA A 38 -19.20 1.30 30.78
N ARG A 39 -19.28 2.63 30.79
CA ARG A 39 -18.98 3.45 31.98
C ARG A 39 -20.01 3.13 33.07
N ALA A 40 -19.54 2.57 34.17
CA ALA A 40 -20.33 2.36 35.38
C ALA A 40 -20.83 3.70 35.93
N GLY A 41 -22.14 3.77 36.19
CA GLY A 41 -22.82 4.92 36.77
C GLY A 41 -22.34 5.23 38.18
N THR A 42 -22.14 6.51 38.47
CA THR A 42 -21.80 6.99 39.81
C THR A 42 -23.07 7.18 40.61
N VAL A 43 -23.30 6.29 41.59
CA VAL A 43 -24.34 6.44 42.61
C VAL A 43 -23.90 7.52 43.60
N LYS A 44 -24.64 8.63 43.67
CA LYS A 44 -24.52 9.61 44.76
C LYS A 44 -25.06 8.98 46.04
N LYS A 45 -24.21 8.85 47.06
CA LYS A 45 -24.63 8.54 48.43
C LYS A 45 -24.38 9.77 49.29
N GLU A 46 -25.46 10.40 49.75
CA GLU A 46 -25.43 11.43 50.80
C GLU A 46 -24.98 10.80 52.12
N VAL A 47 -24.09 11.49 52.84
CA VAL A 47 -23.81 11.21 54.25
C VAL A 47 -23.86 12.53 55.02
N GLY A 48 -24.79 12.57 55.97
CA GLY A 48 -25.07 13.70 56.83
C GLY A 48 -24.01 13.94 57.91
N SER A 49 -23.98 15.18 58.37
CA SER A 49 -23.18 15.68 59.48
C SER A 49 -23.66 15.17 60.83
N SER A 50 -22.73 14.81 61.73
CA SER A 50 -22.95 14.88 63.18
C SER A 50 -21.63 15.08 63.92
N ALA A 51 -21.72 15.81 65.02
CA ALA A 51 -20.66 16.57 65.66
C ALA A 51 -19.94 15.86 66.83
N ASN A 52 -18.81 16.45 67.20
CA ASN A 52 -18.16 16.48 68.52
C ASN A 52 -17.59 15.19 69.13
N SER A 53 -16.25 15.12 69.20
CA SER A 53 -15.52 15.32 70.46
C SER A 53 -14.00 15.41 70.21
N LYS A 54 -13.32 16.37 70.87
CA LYS A 54 -11.85 16.50 70.88
C LYS A 54 -11.27 15.52 71.91
N PRO A 55 -10.09 14.92 71.67
CA PRO A 55 -8.94 15.40 72.46
C PRO A 55 -7.55 15.36 71.79
N SER A 56 -6.72 16.30 72.26
CA SER A 56 -5.25 16.34 72.33
C SER A 56 -4.43 16.55 71.04
N CYS A 57 -3.93 17.78 70.89
CA CYS A 57 -3.17 18.31 69.75
C CYS A 57 -1.71 17.82 69.62
N LEU A 58 -1.25 16.81 70.36
CA LEU A 58 0.18 16.42 70.34
C LEU A 58 0.47 15.06 69.65
N LYS A 59 -0.57 14.27 69.32
CA LYS A 59 -0.40 13.02 68.55
C LYS A 59 -0.68 13.15 67.05
N TRP A 60 -1.26 14.26 66.60
CA TRP A 60 -1.61 14.47 65.19
C TRP A 60 -0.46 15.01 64.33
N LEU A 61 0.57 15.66 64.90
CA LEU A 61 1.69 16.18 64.10
C LEU A 61 2.60 15.08 63.53
N LEU A 62 2.71 13.92 64.19
CA LEU A 62 3.49 12.78 63.70
C LEU A 62 2.70 11.88 62.73
N ILE A 63 1.39 11.73 62.89
CA ILE A 63 0.55 10.96 61.96
C ILE A 63 0.29 11.74 60.66
N SER A 64 0.17 13.07 60.73
CA SER A 64 0.01 13.92 59.53
C SER A 64 1.25 13.90 58.63
N ALA A 65 2.46 13.82 59.20
CA ALA A 65 3.69 13.74 58.43
C ALA A 65 3.84 12.37 57.72
N VAL A 66 3.42 11.27 58.34
CA VAL A 66 3.49 9.92 57.73
C VAL A 66 2.38 9.70 56.70
N VAL A 67 1.19 10.29 56.88
CA VAL A 67 0.11 10.24 55.88
C VAL A 67 0.38 11.19 54.70
N ALA A 68 0.97 12.37 54.93
CA ALA A 68 1.37 13.28 53.86
C ALA A 68 2.58 12.74 53.05
N LEU A 69 3.52 12.03 53.67
CA LEU A 69 4.62 11.36 52.96
C LEU A 69 4.16 10.12 52.19
N SER A 70 3.13 9.40 52.67
CA SER A 70 2.57 8.26 51.93
C SER A 70 1.67 8.69 50.76
N TRP A 71 0.93 9.81 50.86
CA TRP A 71 0.21 10.38 49.72
C TRP A 71 1.11 11.13 48.75
N GLY A 72 2.19 11.76 49.21
CA GLY A 72 3.19 12.37 48.33
C GLY A 72 3.94 11.33 47.49
N ALA A 73 4.28 10.18 48.09
CA ALA A 73 4.88 9.04 47.39
C ALA A 73 3.88 8.28 46.50
N LEU A 74 2.61 8.14 46.91
CA LEU A 74 1.57 7.58 46.04
C LEU A 74 1.19 8.54 44.90
N ALA A 75 1.19 9.85 45.12
CA ALA A 75 0.94 10.83 44.05
C ALA A 75 2.13 10.97 43.09
N SER A 76 3.37 10.68 43.53
CA SER A 76 4.50 10.54 42.60
C SER A 76 4.48 9.20 41.85
N LEU A 77 3.89 8.14 42.42
CA LEU A 77 3.58 6.90 41.70
C LEU A 77 2.40 7.04 40.73
N PHE A 78 1.44 7.94 41.00
CA PHE A 78 0.30 8.26 40.13
C PHE A 78 0.52 9.48 39.22
N LYS A 79 1.73 10.07 39.24
CA LYS A 79 2.21 10.98 38.18
C LYS A 79 2.84 10.23 37.00
N PHE A 80 2.67 8.92 36.92
CA PHE A 80 2.51 8.26 35.64
C PHE A 80 1.18 8.75 35.04
N SER A 81 1.21 9.97 34.50
CA SER A 81 0.37 10.30 33.35
C SER A 81 0.79 9.31 32.28
N SER A 82 0.21 8.11 32.30
CA SER A 82 0.12 7.25 31.15
C SER A 82 -0.55 8.12 30.09
N LYS A 83 0.27 8.76 29.25
CA LYS A 83 -0.15 9.08 27.89
C LYS A 83 -0.57 7.73 27.34
N TRP A 84 -1.85 7.43 27.46
CA TRP A 84 -2.47 6.30 26.80
C TRP A 84 -2.21 6.58 25.33
N CYS A 85 -1.17 5.93 24.79
CA CYS A 85 -0.90 5.99 23.38
C CYS A 85 -2.00 5.15 22.75
N TRP A 86 -2.93 5.82 22.09
CA TRP A 86 -4.07 5.17 21.44
C TRP A 86 -3.62 4.21 20.33
N SER A 87 -2.38 4.40 19.87
CA SER A 87 -1.81 3.75 18.71
C SER A 87 -0.33 3.50 18.99
N PRO A 88 0.05 2.46 19.75
CA PRO A 88 1.45 2.12 19.86
C PRO A 88 1.95 1.60 18.52
N THR A 89 3.20 1.93 18.18
CA THR A 89 3.88 1.39 16.98
C THR A 89 3.86 -0.14 17.00
N LYS A 90 4.18 -0.70 18.15
CA LYS A 90 4.11 -2.14 18.45
C LYS A 90 2.73 -2.50 18.98
N LEU A 91 1.80 -2.81 18.08
CA LEU A 91 0.54 -3.46 18.40
C LEU A 91 0.66 -4.95 18.11
N PRO A 92 0.36 -5.84 19.07
CA PRO A 92 0.28 -7.26 18.80
C PRO A 92 -0.98 -7.57 17.99
N ALA A 93 -0.92 -8.63 17.18
CA ALA A 93 -1.94 -9.03 16.22
C ALA A 93 -2.07 -8.07 15.02
N GLY A 94 -2.59 -8.59 13.90
CA GLY A 94 -2.74 -7.84 12.66
C GLY A 94 -1.52 -7.94 11.74
N GLY A 95 -1.23 -6.86 11.01
CA GLY A 95 -0.21 -6.83 9.95
C GLY A 95 1.25 -6.73 10.40
N ARG A 96 1.55 -6.72 11.70
CA ARG A 96 2.87 -6.33 12.26
C ARG A 96 3.67 -7.48 12.87
N ASP A 97 3.10 -8.67 12.87
CA ASP A 97 3.65 -9.84 13.51
C ASP A 97 4.38 -10.69 12.46
N TRP A 98 5.70 -10.82 12.59
CA TRP A 98 6.57 -11.45 11.58
C TRP A 98 7.32 -12.66 12.12
N VAL A 99 7.59 -13.62 11.23
CA VAL A 99 8.46 -14.78 11.46
C VAL A 99 9.65 -14.69 10.52
N LEU A 100 10.84 -14.89 11.07
CA LEU A 100 12.06 -15.10 10.30
C LEU A 100 12.21 -16.60 10.03
N ASN A 101 12.06 -17.02 8.77
CA ASN A 101 12.15 -18.43 8.37
C ASN A 101 13.62 -18.73 8.02
N LEU A 102 14.42 -19.08 9.04
CA LEU A 102 15.87 -19.25 8.90
C LEU A 102 16.27 -20.42 7.99
N ASP A 103 15.36 -21.37 7.77
CA ASP A 103 15.56 -22.56 6.94
C ASP A 103 15.50 -22.27 5.44
N ASP A 104 14.67 -21.34 5.00
CA ASP A 104 14.52 -20.96 3.59
C ASP A 104 14.86 -19.49 3.29
N GLY A 105 15.25 -18.73 4.31
CA GLY A 105 15.69 -17.35 4.19
C GLY A 105 14.56 -16.35 3.93
N THR A 106 13.30 -16.74 4.09
CA THR A 106 12.14 -15.84 3.88
C THR A 106 11.65 -15.19 5.16
N ILE A 107 10.82 -14.16 5.02
CA ILE A 107 10.10 -13.52 6.13
C ILE A 107 8.60 -13.65 5.87
N SER A 108 7.83 -14.15 6.83
CA SER A 108 6.37 -14.35 6.68
C SER A 108 5.58 -13.65 7.78
N SER A 109 4.30 -13.39 7.52
CA SER A 109 3.37 -12.98 8.58
C SER A 109 3.11 -14.15 9.52
N LYS A 110 3.10 -13.91 10.85
CA LYS A 110 2.69 -14.91 11.84
C LYS A 110 1.28 -15.44 11.63
N HIS A 111 0.40 -14.61 11.08
CA HIS A 111 -1.03 -14.92 10.91
C HIS A 111 -1.35 -15.51 9.53
N ALA A 112 -0.37 -15.55 8.63
CA ALA A 112 -0.47 -16.16 7.31
C ALA A 112 0.91 -16.73 6.90
N PRO A 113 1.34 -17.87 7.48
CA PRO A 113 2.71 -18.38 7.30
C PRO A 113 3.03 -18.81 5.86
N ASP A 114 2.01 -19.05 5.05
CA ASP A 114 2.14 -19.33 3.61
C ASP A 114 2.35 -18.07 2.76
N LEU A 115 2.21 -16.87 3.36
CA LEU A 115 2.49 -15.59 2.72
C LEU A 115 3.82 -15.02 3.23
N VAL A 116 4.73 -14.77 2.30
CA VAL A 116 6.07 -14.23 2.54
C VAL A 116 6.24 -12.85 1.90
N LEU A 117 7.25 -12.10 2.32
CA LEU A 117 7.63 -10.86 1.64
C LEU A 117 8.02 -11.13 0.18
N GLY A 118 7.58 -10.29 -0.75
CA GLY A 118 7.83 -10.43 -2.18
C GLY A 118 7.87 -9.09 -2.93
N VAL A 119 8.22 -9.18 -4.21
CA VAL A 119 8.23 -8.07 -5.16
C VAL A 119 6.83 -7.85 -5.74
N GLY A 120 6.29 -6.65 -5.58
CA GLY A 120 5.01 -6.25 -6.19
C GLY A 120 5.15 -5.92 -7.67
N LYS A 121 4.03 -5.71 -8.35
CA LYS A 121 4.03 -5.16 -9.71
C LYS A 121 4.47 -3.69 -9.65
N ALA A 122 5.27 -3.27 -10.63
CA ALA A 122 5.69 -1.89 -10.75
C ALA A 122 4.49 -1.04 -11.21
N PRO A 123 4.08 -0.01 -10.44
CA PRO A 123 2.92 0.81 -10.78
C PRO A 123 3.19 1.68 -12.01
N MET A 124 2.14 2.13 -12.68
CA MET A 124 2.25 3.20 -13.66
C MET A 124 2.27 4.56 -12.96
N VAL A 125 3.27 5.37 -13.28
CA VAL A 125 3.50 6.69 -12.66
C VAL A 125 3.80 7.76 -13.71
N LEU A 126 3.86 9.00 -13.27
CA LEU A 126 4.47 10.09 -14.03
C LEU A 126 5.99 10.05 -13.88
N VAL A 127 6.72 10.21 -14.97
CA VAL A 127 8.17 10.40 -15.00
C VAL A 127 8.52 11.59 -15.89
N ASN A 128 9.72 12.15 -15.73
CA ASN A 128 10.18 13.19 -16.64
C ASN A 128 10.33 12.65 -18.08
N HIS A 129 10.00 13.48 -19.07
CA HIS A 129 10.21 13.17 -20.48
C HIS A 129 11.71 12.97 -20.74
N GLY A 130 12.06 11.84 -21.34
CA GLY A 130 13.44 11.40 -21.55
C GLY A 130 14.03 10.55 -20.42
N ASP A 131 13.28 10.31 -19.34
CA ASP A 131 13.69 9.39 -18.27
C ASP A 131 13.81 7.94 -18.77
N GLU A 132 14.70 7.16 -18.17
CA GLU A 132 14.92 5.76 -18.56
C GLU A 132 13.73 4.85 -18.26
N GLN A 133 12.87 5.23 -17.31
CA GLN A 133 11.65 4.50 -16.95
C GLN A 133 10.44 4.93 -17.79
N GLN A 134 10.58 5.86 -18.74
CA GLN A 134 9.47 6.29 -19.57
C GLN A 134 8.90 5.16 -20.42
N PHE A 135 7.58 5.17 -20.58
CA PHE A 135 6.91 4.24 -21.47
C PHE A 135 6.90 4.76 -22.91
N VAL A 136 7.26 3.86 -23.82
CA VAL A 136 7.11 4.04 -25.26
C VAL A 136 6.10 3.01 -25.73
N PHE A 137 5.00 3.43 -26.34
CA PHE A 137 3.88 2.57 -26.70
C PHE A 137 3.87 2.26 -28.20
N ASP A 138 3.58 1.02 -28.57
CA ASP A 138 3.49 0.59 -29.98
C ASP A 138 2.15 0.99 -30.64
N SER A 139 1.17 1.30 -29.80
CA SER A 139 -0.24 1.37 -30.16
C SER A 139 -0.75 2.78 -30.45
N LEU A 140 0.12 3.81 -30.34
CA LEU A 140 -0.33 5.20 -30.41
C LEU A 140 -0.94 5.59 -31.76
N GLU A 141 -0.43 5.05 -32.86
CA GLU A 141 -0.97 5.29 -34.21
C GLU A 141 -2.41 4.77 -34.37
N ALA A 142 -2.69 3.59 -33.82
CA ALA A 142 -4.03 3.01 -33.81
C ALA A 142 -4.96 3.85 -32.92
N LEU A 143 -4.51 4.16 -31.70
CA LEU A 143 -5.26 4.99 -30.76
C LEU A 143 -5.58 6.37 -31.35
N LYS A 144 -4.65 7.01 -32.05
CA LYS A 144 -4.87 8.34 -32.66
C LYS A 144 -5.92 8.31 -33.77
N LYS A 145 -6.15 7.16 -34.40
CA LYS A 145 -7.24 6.94 -35.38
C LYS A 145 -8.59 6.64 -34.73
N GLY A 146 -8.65 6.57 -33.40
CA GLY A 146 -9.83 6.18 -32.64
C GLY A 146 -10.04 4.67 -32.58
N GLU A 147 -9.03 3.87 -32.94
CA GLU A 147 -9.09 2.41 -32.82
C GLU A 147 -8.87 1.97 -31.37
N MET A 148 -9.32 0.76 -31.06
CA MET A 148 -9.03 0.12 -29.78
C MET A 148 -7.68 -0.60 -29.88
N ALA A 149 -6.82 -0.44 -28.89
CA ALA A 149 -5.52 -1.09 -28.87
C ALA A 149 -5.08 -1.44 -27.43
N PRO A 150 -4.33 -2.54 -27.23
CA PRO A 150 -3.73 -2.84 -25.95
C PRO A 150 -2.62 -1.84 -25.61
N LEU A 151 -2.47 -1.48 -24.33
CA LEU A 151 -1.35 -0.65 -23.87
C LEU A 151 -0.06 -1.48 -23.79
N MET A 152 0.51 -1.80 -24.96
CA MET A 152 1.75 -2.54 -25.10
C MET A 152 2.95 -1.59 -25.21
N LEU A 153 4.03 -1.95 -24.53
CA LEU A 153 5.27 -1.19 -24.55
C LEU A 153 6.17 -1.66 -25.69
N LEU A 154 6.76 -0.71 -26.42
CA LEU A 154 7.89 -0.93 -27.31
C LEU A 154 9.11 -1.25 -26.45
N HIS A 155 9.65 -2.46 -26.62
CA HIS A 155 10.91 -2.85 -25.99
C HIS A 155 12.05 -1.98 -26.55
N GLY A 156 12.94 -1.52 -25.68
CA GLY A 156 14.18 -0.85 -26.09
C GLY A 156 14.95 -1.72 -27.09
N ASP A 157 15.58 -1.05 -28.06
CA ASP A 157 16.49 -1.57 -29.11
C ASP A 157 16.03 -2.66 -30.09
N GLY A 158 14.78 -3.12 -30.03
CA GLY A 158 14.23 -4.02 -31.06
C GLY A 158 14.79 -5.45 -31.02
N LYS A 159 15.25 -5.93 -29.86
CA LYS A 159 15.65 -7.33 -29.69
C LYS A 159 14.71 -8.08 -28.74
N THR A 160 14.18 -9.16 -29.32
CA THR A 160 13.45 -10.30 -28.74
C THR A 160 12.05 -10.05 -28.18
N ALA A 161 11.06 -10.67 -28.84
CA ALA A 161 9.65 -10.67 -28.50
C ALA A 161 9.28 -11.59 -27.32
N GLU A 162 10.26 -12.05 -26.53
CA GLU A 162 10.04 -13.07 -25.48
C GLU A 162 9.64 -12.47 -24.12
N GLU A 163 9.74 -11.15 -23.95
CA GLU A 163 9.33 -10.45 -22.72
C GLU A 163 8.61 -9.14 -23.08
N ALA A 164 7.56 -9.21 -23.91
CA ALA A 164 6.73 -8.02 -24.08
C ALA A 164 6.17 -7.61 -22.71
N VAL A 165 6.09 -6.31 -22.46
CA VAL A 165 5.52 -5.76 -21.23
C VAL A 165 4.33 -4.91 -21.64
N GLY A 166 3.19 -5.15 -21.02
CA GLY A 166 2.02 -4.29 -21.17
C GLY A 166 1.75 -3.52 -19.88
N VAL A 167 0.82 -2.58 -19.95
CA VAL A 167 0.19 -1.97 -18.78
C VAL A 167 -1.21 -2.54 -18.63
N GLY A 168 -1.56 -2.97 -17.43
CA GLY A 168 -2.91 -3.44 -17.15
C GLY A 168 -3.29 -3.32 -15.69
N ILE A 169 -4.50 -3.80 -15.38
CA ILE A 169 -5.08 -3.68 -14.04
C ILE A 169 -4.39 -4.70 -13.13
N GLU A 170 -3.79 -4.24 -12.03
CA GLU A 170 -3.03 -5.13 -11.15
C GLU A 170 -3.93 -6.19 -10.50
N HIS A 171 -5.16 -5.80 -10.19
CA HIS A 171 -6.17 -6.66 -9.61
C HIS A 171 -7.58 -6.36 -10.16
N PRO A 172 -8.17 -7.24 -10.99
CA PRO A 172 -9.44 -6.97 -11.66
C PRO A 172 -10.64 -6.88 -10.70
N THR A 173 -10.50 -7.36 -9.47
CA THR A 173 -11.58 -7.37 -8.45
C THR A 173 -11.53 -6.20 -7.48
N PHE A 174 -10.45 -5.40 -7.46
CA PHE A 174 -10.30 -4.28 -6.51
C PHE A 174 -10.62 -2.95 -7.17
N TYR A 175 -11.88 -2.76 -7.57
CA TYR A 175 -12.41 -1.40 -7.68
C TYR A 175 -12.58 -0.85 -6.27
N THR A 176 -11.64 0.00 -5.85
CA THR A 176 -11.81 0.69 -4.58
C THR A 176 -12.67 1.92 -4.83
N SER A 177 -13.74 2.06 -4.04
CA SER A 177 -14.60 3.23 -4.10
C SER A 177 -14.11 4.26 -3.07
N VAL A 178 -13.78 5.47 -3.53
CA VAL A 178 -13.47 6.61 -2.66
C VAL A 178 -14.51 7.68 -2.93
N GLY A 179 -15.47 7.81 -2.01
CA GLY A 179 -16.66 8.61 -2.27
C GLY A 179 -17.43 8.05 -3.46
N ASP A 180 -17.72 8.91 -4.45
CA ASP A 180 -18.54 8.58 -5.62
C ASP A 180 -17.70 8.11 -6.83
N GLN A 181 -16.40 7.85 -6.64
CA GLN A 181 -15.48 7.39 -7.68
C GLN A 181 -15.03 5.96 -7.43
N LYS A 182 -14.89 5.17 -8.50
CA LYS A 182 -14.18 3.90 -8.54
C LYS A 182 -12.82 4.08 -9.21
N TYR A 183 -11.80 3.37 -8.74
CA TYR A 183 -10.50 3.33 -9.40
C TYR A 183 -9.94 1.92 -9.50
N ALA A 184 -9.08 1.71 -10.50
CA ALA A 184 -8.34 0.48 -10.73
C ALA A 184 -6.86 0.81 -10.84
N VAL A 185 -6.06 0.16 -9.99
CA VAL A 185 -4.61 0.36 -9.94
C VAL A 185 -3.96 -0.24 -11.18
N LEU A 186 -3.06 0.52 -11.80
CA LEU A 186 -2.32 0.11 -12.98
C LEU A 186 -0.88 -0.23 -12.65
N GLY A 187 -0.40 -1.30 -13.28
CA GLY A 187 0.98 -1.71 -13.18
C GLY A 187 1.47 -2.41 -14.44
N THR A 188 2.77 -2.68 -14.49
CA THR A 188 3.35 -3.41 -15.61
C THR A 188 3.06 -4.90 -15.50
N ILE A 189 2.70 -5.50 -16.62
CA ILE A 189 2.32 -6.91 -16.75
C ILE A 189 3.28 -7.60 -17.69
N GLU A 190 3.85 -8.71 -17.23
CA GLU A 190 4.62 -9.61 -18.08
C GLU A 190 3.68 -10.36 -19.04
N THR A 191 3.99 -10.34 -20.33
CA THR A 191 3.07 -10.79 -21.39
C THR A 191 2.92 -12.29 -21.55
N SER A 192 3.45 -13.11 -20.64
CA SER A 192 2.97 -14.49 -20.51
C SER A 192 1.44 -14.54 -20.35
N ASN A 193 0.82 -13.44 -19.90
CA ASN A 193 -0.62 -13.21 -19.84
C ASN A 193 -1.08 -11.93 -20.58
N VAL A 194 -0.94 -11.88 -21.92
CA VAL A 194 -1.43 -10.74 -22.75
C VAL A 194 -2.91 -10.39 -22.48
N GLY A 195 -3.72 -11.35 -22.05
CA GLY A 195 -5.13 -11.13 -21.70
C GLY A 195 -5.37 -10.13 -20.56
N ASP A 196 -4.35 -9.86 -19.74
CA ASP A 196 -4.45 -8.94 -18.61
C ASP A 196 -4.05 -7.49 -18.99
N VAL A 197 -3.51 -7.28 -20.19
CA VAL A 197 -3.13 -5.94 -20.69
C VAL A 197 -4.38 -5.12 -20.96
N ALA A 198 -4.39 -3.87 -20.47
CA ALA A 198 -5.51 -2.97 -20.65
C ALA A 198 -5.69 -2.64 -22.14
N VAL A 199 -6.87 -2.94 -22.68
CA VAL A 199 -7.29 -2.48 -24.01
C VAL A 199 -7.96 -1.13 -23.86
N VAL A 200 -7.47 -0.13 -24.58
CA VAL A 200 -7.93 1.25 -24.47
C VAL A 200 -8.33 1.83 -25.82
N ARG A 201 -9.02 2.97 -25.78
CA ARG A 201 -9.29 3.84 -26.91
C ARG A 201 -8.95 5.28 -26.53
N TYR A 202 -8.52 6.08 -27.51
CA TYR A 202 -8.30 7.50 -27.30
C TYR A 202 -9.50 8.30 -27.83
N GLU A 203 -10.10 9.10 -26.96
CA GLU A 203 -11.37 9.79 -27.21
C GLU A 203 -11.21 11.30 -27.01
N ASP A 204 -11.93 12.08 -27.83
CA ASP A 204 -12.06 13.53 -27.72
C ASP A 204 -10.71 14.29 -27.65
N ASP A 205 -9.66 13.75 -28.27
CA ASP A 205 -8.29 14.28 -28.21
C ASP A 205 -7.82 14.58 -26.77
N ARG A 206 -8.22 13.71 -25.83
CA ARG A 206 -7.97 13.93 -24.40
C ARG A 206 -7.92 12.64 -23.57
N TYR A 207 -8.89 11.75 -23.73
CA TYR A 207 -9.12 10.68 -22.77
C TYR A 207 -8.56 9.36 -23.29
N VAL A 208 -7.68 8.73 -22.50
CA VAL A 208 -7.32 7.32 -22.69
C VAL A 208 -8.32 6.49 -21.88
N SER A 209 -9.29 5.88 -22.56
CA SER A 209 -10.43 5.22 -21.94
C SER A 209 -10.29 3.71 -21.99
N LEU A 210 -10.55 3.05 -20.88
CA LEU A 210 -10.57 1.59 -20.80
C LEU A 210 -11.74 1.03 -21.62
N VAL A 211 -11.49 0.00 -22.43
CA VAL A 211 -12.55 -0.66 -23.21
C VAL A 211 -13.39 -1.54 -22.29
N ASN A 212 -14.71 -1.56 -22.54
CA ASN A 212 -15.74 -2.28 -21.77
C ASN A 212 -16.01 -1.77 -20.35
N GLU A 213 -15.29 -0.75 -19.90
CA GLU A 213 -15.50 -0.10 -18.60
C GLU A 213 -15.70 1.40 -18.78
N ASP A 214 -16.57 2.01 -17.98
CA ASP A 214 -16.67 3.47 -17.91
C ASP A 214 -15.56 4.04 -17.03
N MET A 215 -14.32 3.99 -17.52
CA MET A 215 -13.13 4.50 -16.81
C MET A 215 -12.11 5.12 -17.78
N VAL A 216 -11.40 6.14 -17.30
CA VAL A 216 -10.33 6.83 -18.04
C VAL A 216 -9.07 6.95 -17.19
N LEU A 217 -7.91 7.08 -17.83
CA LEU A 217 -6.68 7.40 -17.09
C LEU A 217 -6.86 8.70 -16.30
N ASP A 218 -6.34 8.72 -15.08
CA ASP A 218 -6.37 9.85 -14.16
C ASP A 218 -5.05 9.86 -13.36
N ILE A 219 -4.40 11.02 -13.34
CA ILE A 219 -3.26 11.30 -12.46
C ILE A 219 -3.77 11.45 -11.03
N ALA A 220 -3.30 10.58 -10.13
CA ALA A 220 -3.83 10.47 -8.78
C ALA A 220 -3.86 11.83 -8.06
N PHE A 221 -5.04 12.20 -7.56
CA PHE A 221 -5.29 13.47 -6.86
C PHE A 221 -4.88 14.73 -7.63
N TRP A 222 -4.67 14.62 -8.94
CA TRP A 222 -4.22 15.69 -9.83
C TRP A 222 -2.91 16.34 -9.40
N LYS A 223 -2.00 15.54 -8.82
CA LYS A 223 -0.65 15.96 -8.47
C LYS A 223 0.29 15.69 -9.64
N TYR A 224 0.78 16.75 -10.27
CA TYR A 224 1.68 16.69 -11.41
C TYR A 224 3.12 16.73 -10.93
N GLU A 225 3.58 15.61 -10.38
CA GLU A 225 4.93 15.43 -9.89
C GLU A 225 5.43 14.04 -10.28
N GLU A 226 6.74 13.93 -10.49
CA GLU A 226 7.40 12.67 -10.78
C GLU A 226 7.14 11.63 -9.66
N GLY A 227 6.92 10.38 -10.07
CA GLY A 227 6.57 9.27 -9.19
C GLY A 227 5.10 9.22 -8.76
N ASN A 228 4.27 10.22 -9.07
CA ASN A 228 2.84 10.15 -8.76
C ASN A 228 2.12 9.13 -9.65
N GLU A 229 1.23 8.36 -9.07
CA GLU A 229 0.56 7.24 -9.75
C GLU A 229 -0.47 7.72 -10.79
N VAL A 230 -0.63 6.92 -11.84
CA VAL A 230 -1.67 7.10 -12.85
C VAL A 230 -2.52 5.83 -12.92
N ASN A 231 -3.82 5.97 -12.70
CA ASN A 231 -4.76 4.87 -12.55
C ASN A 231 -5.95 5.03 -13.49
N PHE A 232 -6.74 3.97 -13.70
CA PHE A 232 -8.06 4.16 -14.29
C PHE A 232 -9.03 4.63 -13.22
N VAL A 233 -9.85 5.64 -13.52
CA VAL A 233 -10.90 6.19 -12.64
C VAL A 233 -12.21 6.33 -13.41
N GLY A 234 -13.33 6.05 -12.73
CA GLY A 234 -14.68 6.24 -13.24
C GLY A 234 -15.68 6.59 -12.15
N GLY A 235 -16.90 6.99 -12.53
CA GLY A 235 -18.01 7.17 -11.60
C GLY A 235 -18.48 5.83 -11.02
N ALA A 236 -18.72 5.77 -9.71
CA ALA A 236 -19.18 4.55 -9.03
C ALA A 236 -20.72 4.41 -9.00
N ASP A 237 -21.46 5.51 -9.13
CA ASP A 237 -22.91 5.59 -8.86
C ASP A 237 -23.76 5.84 -10.12
N GLY A 238 -23.14 5.82 -11.30
CA GLY A 238 -23.78 6.13 -12.58
C GLY A 238 -24.20 7.59 -12.75
N LYS A 239 -23.90 8.47 -11.79
CA LYS A 239 -24.20 9.92 -11.85
C LYS A 239 -22.91 10.74 -11.90
N THR A 240 -21.89 10.28 -11.19
CA THR A 240 -20.56 10.87 -11.19
C THR A 240 -19.93 10.74 -12.58
N PRO A 241 -19.55 11.85 -13.22
CA PRO A 241 -18.98 11.80 -14.55
C PRO A 241 -17.58 11.18 -14.53
N THR A 242 -17.38 10.18 -15.40
CA THR A 242 -16.08 9.58 -15.68
C THR A 242 -15.20 10.52 -16.50
N LYS A 243 -15.76 11.19 -17.50
CA LYS A 243 -15.03 12.14 -18.34
C LYS A 243 -15.27 13.56 -17.87
N VAL A 244 -14.44 14.00 -16.94
CA VAL A 244 -14.38 15.40 -16.50
C VAL A 244 -13.19 16.03 -17.21
N GLY A 245 -13.40 17.15 -17.90
CA GLY A 245 -12.33 17.88 -18.55
C GLY A 245 -11.57 18.74 -17.54
N GLY A 246 -10.25 18.80 -17.68
CA GLY A 246 -9.37 19.47 -16.71
C GLY A 246 -9.02 18.56 -15.53
N GLY A 247 -7.94 18.90 -14.84
CA GLY A 247 -7.35 17.99 -13.84
C GLY A 247 -6.62 16.81 -14.49
N GLY A 248 -6.52 15.69 -13.78
CA GLY A 248 -5.62 14.58 -14.09
C GLY A 248 -6.00 13.68 -15.26
N ARG A 249 -7.12 13.93 -15.96
CA ARG A 249 -7.68 13.03 -17.00
C ARG A 249 -7.34 13.42 -18.43
N ASP A 250 -6.58 14.50 -18.59
CA ASP A 250 -6.23 15.05 -19.89
C ASP A 250 -4.83 14.56 -20.31
N PHE A 251 -4.78 13.71 -21.35
CA PHE A 251 -3.54 13.17 -21.91
C PHE A 251 -3.33 13.56 -23.37
N VAL A 252 -2.08 13.51 -23.82
CA VAL A 252 -1.67 13.72 -25.22
C VAL A 252 -0.84 12.52 -25.67
N LEU A 253 -1.13 12.03 -26.89
CA LEU A 253 -0.34 10.98 -27.54
C LEU A 253 0.77 11.63 -28.37
N ASN A 254 2.04 11.34 -28.06
CA ASN A 254 3.19 11.86 -28.78
C ASN A 254 3.66 10.83 -29.82
N LEU A 255 3.13 10.92 -31.04
CA LEU A 255 3.49 9.97 -32.12
C LEU A 255 4.97 10.00 -32.51
N GLY A 256 5.67 11.11 -32.24
CA GLY A 256 7.07 11.29 -32.62
C GLY A 256 8.05 10.45 -31.80
N ASP A 257 7.75 10.21 -30.51
CA ASP A 257 8.61 9.46 -29.59
C ASP A 257 7.89 8.28 -28.91
N GLY A 258 6.61 8.07 -29.21
CA GLY A 258 5.82 6.97 -28.68
C GLY A 258 5.33 7.16 -27.25
N THR A 259 5.50 8.34 -26.65
CA THR A 259 5.09 8.59 -25.25
C THR A 259 3.62 9.02 -25.13
N ILE A 260 3.05 8.85 -23.93
CA ILE A 260 1.78 9.46 -23.53
C ILE A 260 2.10 10.45 -22.42
N ALA A 261 1.73 11.72 -22.61
CA ALA A 261 2.04 12.81 -21.69
C ALA A 261 0.79 13.38 -21.01
N SER A 262 0.97 13.96 -19.82
CA SER A 262 -0.03 14.87 -19.27
C SER A 262 -0.23 16.05 -20.21
N LYS A 263 -1.49 16.41 -20.48
CA LYS A 263 -1.81 17.61 -21.28
C LYS A 263 -1.51 18.90 -20.54
N VAL A 264 -1.58 18.87 -19.21
CA VAL A 264 -1.32 20.02 -18.34
C VAL A 264 0.17 20.29 -18.20
N ASP A 265 0.97 19.23 -18.08
CA ASP A 265 2.43 19.31 -18.05
C ASP A 265 3.05 18.28 -18.99
N PRO A 266 3.32 18.65 -20.27
CA PRO A 266 3.89 17.73 -21.25
C PRO A 266 5.32 17.28 -20.95
N THR A 267 5.97 17.83 -19.92
CA THR A 267 7.27 17.33 -19.45
C THR A 267 7.13 16.07 -18.60
N LEU A 268 5.90 15.73 -18.17
CA LEU A 268 5.60 14.51 -17.45
C LEU A 268 4.89 13.50 -18.36
N VAL A 269 5.51 12.34 -18.54
CA VAL A 269 5.02 11.21 -19.34
C VAL A 269 4.70 10.01 -18.47
N LEU A 270 3.93 9.07 -19.01
CA LEU A 270 3.71 7.78 -18.36
C LEU A 270 5.02 6.99 -18.31
N GLY A 271 5.31 6.37 -17.17
CA GLY A 271 6.49 5.54 -16.97
C GLY A 271 6.29 4.51 -15.87
N ARG A 272 7.36 3.75 -15.63
CA ARG A 272 7.41 2.68 -14.63
C ARG A 272 7.84 3.24 -13.28
N GLY A 273 7.02 3.00 -12.25
CA GLY A 273 7.41 3.25 -10.86
C GLY A 273 8.21 2.10 -10.27
N SER A 274 8.84 2.33 -9.13
CA SER A 274 9.48 1.25 -8.36
C SER A 274 8.43 0.29 -7.78
N PRO A 275 8.66 -1.04 -7.84
CA PRO A 275 7.71 -2.00 -7.30
C PRO A 275 7.61 -1.90 -5.77
N PRO A 276 6.43 -2.06 -5.16
CA PRO A 276 6.27 -2.05 -3.72
C PRO A 276 6.70 -3.39 -3.10
N LEU A 277 6.93 -3.39 -1.78
CA LEU A 277 7.01 -4.63 -1.00
C LEU A 277 5.58 -5.17 -0.78
N VAL A 278 5.35 -6.44 -1.10
CA VAL A 278 4.03 -7.08 -0.97
C VAL A 278 4.12 -8.43 -0.28
N LEU A 279 2.96 -9.01 0.03
CA LEU A 279 2.84 -10.42 0.38
C LEU A 279 2.71 -11.26 -0.89
N VAL A 280 3.50 -12.33 -1.02
CA VAL A 280 3.37 -13.34 -2.08
C VAL A 280 3.25 -14.73 -1.46
N LYS A 281 2.77 -15.71 -2.23
CA LYS A 281 2.79 -17.11 -1.78
C LYS A 281 4.22 -17.59 -1.59
N ARG A 282 4.47 -18.40 -0.55
CA ARG A 282 5.73 -19.12 -0.39
C ARG A 282 5.97 -20.01 -1.62
N GLY A 283 7.16 -19.92 -2.18
CA GLY A 283 7.56 -20.55 -3.44
C GLY A 283 7.31 -19.71 -4.69
N ASP A 284 6.68 -18.53 -4.57
CA ASP A 284 6.49 -17.62 -5.71
C ASP A 284 7.86 -17.13 -6.25
N PRO A 285 8.05 -17.02 -7.58
CA PRO A 285 9.30 -16.51 -8.15
C PRO A 285 9.67 -15.09 -7.69
N ASN A 286 8.69 -14.29 -7.23
CA ASN A 286 8.90 -12.95 -6.69
C ASN A 286 9.12 -12.92 -5.18
N GLN A 287 9.21 -14.07 -4.50
CA GLN A 287 9.48 -14.09 -3.05
C GLN A 287 10.87 -13.54 -2.74
N LEU A 288 10.98 -12.75 -1.68
CA LEU A 288 12.26 -12.23 -1.20
C LEU A 288 12.92 -13.24 -0.26
N VAL A 289 14.19 -13.54 -0.55
CA VAL A 289 15.07 -14.38 0.27
C VAL A 289 16.23 -13.54 0.76
N PHE A 290 16.66 -13.75 2.01
CA PHE A 290 17.70 -12.99 2.69
C PHE A 290 18.74 -13.96 3.26
N SER A 291 20.04 -13.65 3.12
CA SER A 291 21.12 -14.46 3.71
C SER A 291 21.40 -14.14 5.18
N ASP A 292 20.99 -12.96 5.64
CA ASP A 292 21.46 -12.39 6.91
C ASP A 292 20.40 -12.50 8.03
N LEU A 293 19.39 -13.35 7.85
CA LEU A 293 18.30 -13.51 8.84
C LEU A 293 18.80 -14.04 10.18
N ASP A 294 19.88 -14.83 10.21
CA ASP A 294 20.50 -15.28 11.47
C ASP A 294 21.03 -14.12 12.30
N GLU A 295 21.55 -13.07 11.65
CA GLU A 295 22.05 -11.88 12.33
C GLU A 295 20.89 -11.01 12.81
N LEU A 296 19.86 -10.87 11.97
CA LEU A 296 18.61 -10.19 12.32
C LEU A 296 17.93 -10.86 13.52
N ALA A 297 17.85 -12.20 13.55
CA ALA A 297 17.28 -12.98 14.66
C ALA A 297 18.06 -12.82 15.97
N LYS A 298 19.35 -12.47 15.92
CA LYS A 298 20.17 -12.13 17.10
C LYS A 298 19.96 -10.68 17.57
N GLY A 299 18.99 -9.97 17.00
CA GLY A 299 18.68 -8.57 17.29
C GLY A 299 19.69 -7.58 16.69
N LYS A 300 20.52 -8.01 15.72
CA LYS A 300 21.44 -7.09 15.04
C LYS A 300 20.72 -6.30 13.97
N THR A 301 21.21 -5.10 13.73
CA THR A 301 20.81 -4.29 12.59
C THR A 301 21.46 -4.79 11.31
N ILE A 302 20.66 -5.05 10.27
CA ILE A 302 21.12 -5.42 8.93
C ILE A 302 20.54 -4.47 7.89
N ALA A 303 21.18 -4.38 6.72
CA ALA A 303 20.58 -3.80 5.53
C ALA A 303 19.51 -4.77 4.99
N ALA A 304 18.34 -4.26 4.60
CA ALA A 304 17.24 -5.07 4.07
C ALA A 304 17.48 -5.48 2.60
N THR A 305 18.55 -6.22 2.36
CA THR A 305 19.01 -6.65 1.02
C THR A 305 18.59 -8.08 0.74
N ALA A 306 17.84 -8.30 -0.34
CA ALA A 306 17.44 -9.62 -0.76
C ALA A 306 18.52 -10.27 -1.66
N THR A 307 18.76 -11.56 -1.46
CA THR A 307 19.59 -12.40 -2.31
C THR A 307 18.81 -12.97 -3.49
N SER A 308 17.48 -13.10 -3.36
CA SER A 308 16.57 -13.52 -4.43
C SER A 308 15.24 -12.76 -4.36
N PRO A 309 14.65 -12.33 -5.49
CA PRO A 309 15.33 -12.18 -6.78
C PRO A 309 16.52 -11.23 -6.62
N SER A 310 17.64 -11.56 -7.27
CA SER A 310 18.90 -10.87 -7.00
C SER A 310 18.84 -9.38 -7.31
N GLY A 311 19.54 -8.59 -6.48
CA GLY A 311 19.72 -7.16 -6.67
C GLY A 311 18.61 -6.30 -6.09
N PHE A 312 17.55 -6.84 -5.50
CA PHE A 312 16.57 -6.00 -4.79
C PHE A 312 17.01 -5.64 -3.38
N VAL A 313 16.81 -4.38 -3.01
CA VAL A 313 16.82 -3.90 -1.63
C VAL A 313 15.46 -3.32 -1.26
N ILE A 314 15.06 -3.48 0.00
CA ILE A 314 13.88 -2.82 0.55
C ILE A 314 14.27 -1.39 0.90
N GLY A 315 13.54 -0.43 0.34
CA GLY A 315 13.70 0.99 0.52
C GLY A 315 12.38 1.68 0.89
N LYS A 316 12.43 3.01 0.93
CA LYS A 316 11.27 3.88 1.14
C LYS A 316 10.86 4.49 -0.20
N LYS A 317 9.55 4.63 -0.43
CA LYS A 317 9.04 5.35 -1.61
C LYS A 317 9.31 6.86 -1.51
N TYR A 318 9.33 7.39 -0.30
CA TYR A 318 9.63 8.79 0.00
C TYR A 318 10.24 8.90 1.41
N ASP A 319 10.97 9.97 1.69
CA ASP A 319 11.71 10.10 2.95
C ASP A 319 10.84 10.58 4.12
N GLU A 320 9.78 11.35 3.83
CA GLU A 320 8.93 11.95 4.84
C GLU A 320 7.82 11.01 5.34
N GLU A 321 7.54 11.04 6.64
CA GLU A 321 6.37 10.34 7.16
C GLU A 321 5.07 11.03 6.71
N ARG A 322 4.15 10.23 6.16
CA ARG A 322 2.76 10.64 5.96
C ARG A 322 1.95 10.28 7.19
N THR A 323 0.76 10.89 7.31
CA THR A 323 -0.17 10.58 8.40
C THR A 323 -1.54 10.19 7.86
N SER A 324 -2.17 9.24 8.54
CA SER A 324 -3.57 8.87 8.34
C SER A 324 -4.19 8.62 9.71
N GLU A 325 -5.11 9.49 10.10
CA GLU A 325 -5.67 9.53 11.46
C GLU A 325 -4.58 9.57 12.56
N HIS A 326 -4.38 8.46 13.26
CA HIS A 326 -3.45 8.28 14.36
C HIS A 326 -2.21 7.43 13.98
N TRP A 327 -2.03 7.18 12.69
CA TRP A 327 -0.90 6.45 12.13
C TRP A 327 0.04 7.39 11.38
N ARG A 328 1.33 7.14 11.53
CA ARG A 328 2.42 7.66 10.72
C ARG A 328 2.92 6.53 9.83
N TYR A 329 3.15 6.79 8.56
CA TYR A 329 3.59 5.75 7.65
C TYR A 329 4.49 6.25 6.53
N ILE A 330 5.30 5.34 6.02
CA ILE A 330 6.06 5.48 4.79
C ILE A 330 5.75 4.26 3.92
N GLU A 331 5.35 4.50 2.68
CA GLU A 331 5.15 3.43 1.71
C GLU A 331 6.49 2.77 1.37
N SER A 332 6.50 1.45 1.24
CA SER A 332 7.69 0.72 0.81
C SER A 332 7.94 0.90 -0.68
N SER A 333 9.20 0.76 -1.06
CA SER A 333 9.65 0.70 -2.45
C SER A 333 10.81 -0.27 -2.55
N LEU A 334 10.89 -1.05 -3.61
CA LEU A 334 12.03 -1.90 -3.91
C LEU A 334 12.91 -1.23 -4.96
N SER A 335 14.22 -1.26 -4.72
CA SER A 335 15.23 -0.66 -5.61
C SER A 335 16.28 -1.68 -6.00
N LYS A 336 16.98 -1.43 -7.12
CA LYS A 336 18.23 -2.12 -7.46
C LYS A 336 19.48 -1.42 -6.92
N GLU A 337 19.31 -0.20 -6.42
CA GLU A 337 20.38 0.63 -5.90
C GLU A 337 20.66 0.32 -4.42
N PRO A 338 21.86 -0.18 -4.05
CA PRO A 338 22.16 -0.64 -2.69
C PRO A 338 22.00 0.43 -1.60
N GLU A 339 22.22 1.70 -1.92
CA GLU A 339 22.10 2.83 -0.99
C GLU A 339 20.66 3.12 -0.56
N ALA A 340 19.67 2.63 -1.31
CA ALA A 340 18.26 2.73 -0.95
C ALA A 340 17.88 1.75 0.17
N ALA A 341 18.75 0.79 0.51
CA ALA A 341 18.48 -0.23 1.51
C ALA A 341 18.24 0.37 2.90
N ILE A 342 17.03 0.20 3.44
CA ILE A 342 16.76 0.53 4.84
C ILE A 342 17.52 -0.41 5.77
N GLN A 343 17.84 0.12 6.95
CA GLN A 343 18.46 -0.63 8.02
C GLN A 343 17.37 -1.11 8.98
N ILE A 344 17.29 -2.42 9.24
CA ILE A 344 16.25 -3.05 10.05
C ILE A 344 16.83 -3.90 11.17
N TYR A 345 16.08 -4.07 12.26
CA TYR A 345 16.39 -5.02 13.34
C TYR A 345 15.11 -5.74 13.79
N PHE A 346 15.26 -6.92 14.40
CA PHE A 346 14.15 -7.71 14.91
C PHE A 346 14.04 -7.57 16.42
N GLU A 347 12.85 -7.27 16.91
CA GLU A 347 12.58 -6.96 18.31
C GLU A 347 11.42 -7.80 18.85
N ASP A 348 11.54 -8.18 20.13
CA ASP A 348 10.52 -8.90 20.89
C ASP A 348 10.05 -10.21 20.21
N ASP A 349 10.93 -10.86 19.45
CA ASP A 349 10.65 -12.02 18.61
C ASP A 349 9.41 -11.85 17.72
N ASN A 350 9.08 -10.61 17.32
CA ASN A 350 7.79 -10.30 16.70
C ASN A 350 7.85 -9.20 15.65
N TYR A 351 8.58 -8.11 15.89
CA TYR A 351 8.50 -6.89 15.08
C TYR A 351 9.79 -6.69 14.28
N ILE A 352 9.64 -6.38 13.00
CA ILE A 352 10.74 -5.87 12.17
C ILE A 352 10.67 -4.36 12.19
N MET A 353 11.65 -3.75 12.85
CA MET A 353 11.74 -2.32 13.12
C MET A 353 12.71 -1.64 12.15
N LEU A 354 12.43 -0.38 11.77
CA LEU A 354 13.44 0.49 11.17
C LEU A 354 14.43 0.94 12.25
N SER A 355 15.73 0.95 11.93
CA SER A 355 16.77 1.31 12.91
C SER A 355 16.84 2.81 13.22
N ASN A 356 16.32 3.65 12.32
CA ASN A 356 16.38 5.12 12.42
C ASN A 356 15.02 5.79 12.63
N ALA A 357 13.94 5.01 12.81
CA ALA A 357 12.60 5.54 13.02
C ALA A 357 11.78 4.57 13.89
N ASP A 358 10.84 5.10 14.69
CA ASP A 358 9.84 4.29 15.39
C ASP A 358 8.72 3.89 14.41
N LEU A 359 9.08 3.01 13.46
CA LEU A 359 8.22 2.42 12.43
C LEU A 359 8.51 0.92 12.33
N VAL A 360 7.47 0.11 12.13
CA VAL A 360 7.54 -1.35 11.90
C VAL A 360 7.03 -1.72 10.53
N PHE A 361 7.43 -2.89 10.04
CA PHE A 361 6.77 -3.51 8.89
C PHE A 361 5.31 -3.81 9.27
N ASP A 362 4.37 -3.33 8.47
CA ASP A 362 2.93 -3.52 8.66
C ASP A 362 2.25 -3.82 7.33
N VAL A 363 1.47 -4.90 7.28
CA VAL A 363 0.62 -5.22 6.14
C VAL A 363 -0.52 -4.21 6.08
N SER A 364 -0.70 -3.58 4.92
CA SER A 364 -1.71 -2.53 4.70
C SER A 364 -3.10 -2.95 5.16
N TYR A 365 -3.67 -2.13 6.04
CA TYR A 365 -5.00 -2.34 6.63
C TYR A 365 -5.19 -3.70 7.33
N TRP A 366 -4.10 -4.38 7.68
CA TRP A 366 -4.08 -5.72 8.27
C TRP A 366 -4.81 -6.79 7.43
N LYS A 367 -4.88 -6.59 6.11
CA LYS A 367 -5.51 -7.54 5.20
C LYS A 367 -4.47 -8.52 4.65
N LEU A 368 -4.45 -9.74 5.17
CA LEU A 368 -3.45 -10.74 4.79
C LEU A 368 -3.89 -11.53 3.56
N TYR A 369 -3.65 -10.99 2.38
CA TYR A 369 -3.84 -11.67 1.11
C TYR A 369 -2.68 -11.38 0.15
N GLU A 370 -2.48 -12.27 -0.83
CA GLU A 370 -1.45 -12.16 -1.87
C GLU A 370 -1.60 -10.85 -2.68
N GLY A 371 -0.50 -10.14 -2.86
CA GLY A 371 -0.44 -8.84 -3.53
C GLY A 371 -0.67 -7.63 -2.62
N ASN A 372 -1.13 -7.81 -1.38
CA ASN A 372 -1.29 -6.66 -0.48
C ASN A 372 0.08 -6.11 -0.05
N THR A 373 0.16 -4.77 0.07
CA THR A 373 1.41 -4.08 0.35
C THR A 373 1.83 -4.18 1.82
N VAL A 374 3.14 -4.15 2.04
CA VAL A 374 3.78 -4.05 3.35
C VAL A 374 4.50 -2.71 3.42
N ASN A 375 4.18 -1.91 4.43
CA ASN A 375 4.69 -0.54 4.60
C ASN A 375 5.37 -0.36 5.95
N PHE A 376 5.97 0.80 6.18
CA PHE A 376 6.60 1.14 7.46
C PHE A 376 5.65 2.02 8.26
N VAL A 377 5.12 1.51 9.37
CA VAL A 377 4.04 2.17 10.13
C VAL A 377 4.42 2.33 11.60
N GLY A 378 4.10 3.48 12.16
CA GLY A 378 4.19 3.77 13.59
C GLY A 378 3.00 4.57 14.03
N GLY A 379 2.70 4.54 15.32
CA GLY A 379 1.56 5.31 15.82
C GLY A 379 1.96 6.67 16.38
N THR A 380 0.98 7.51 16.67
CA THR A 380 1.17 8.80 17.32
C THR A 380 0.92 8.70 18.83
N CYS A 381 1.97 9.00 19.61
CA CYS A 381 1.90 9.33 21.03
C CYS A 381 2.27 10.83 21.21
#